data_AF-A0A401RDU0-F1
#
_entry.id   AF-A0A401RDU0-F1
#
_cell.length_a   1.000
_cell.length_b   1.000
_cell.length_c   1.000
_cell.angle_alpha   90.00
_cell.angle_beta   90.00
_cell.angle_gamma   90.00
#
_symmetry.space_group_name_H-M   'P 1'
#
loop_
_entity.id
_entity.type
_entity.pdbx_description
1 polymer ?
#
loop_
_entity_poly.entity_id
_entity_poly.type
_entity_poly.pdbx_seq_one_letter_code
_entity_poly.pdbx_strand_id
1 'polypeptide(L)'
;MPRIGIGMDSCVIPLRHGGLSLVQTTDFFYPLVDDPYMMGRIACANVLSDLYAMGITECDNMLMLLSVSQRMTEKERDKVVPLMIRGFKDAAEEGGTSVTGGQTVVNPWIIIGGVATVVCQPNEFIM
;
A
#
# COMPACT_ATOMS: atom_id res chain seq x y z
N MET A 1 26.11 1.27 -2.52
CA MET A 1 24.89 0.44 -2.55
C MET A 1 24.17 0.69 -3.86
N PRO A 2 23.56 -0.35 -4.45
CA PRO A 2 22.81 -0.21 -5.70
C PRO A 2 21.67 0.78 -5.51
N ARG A 3 21.40 1.58 -6.54
CA ARG A 3 20.22 2.43 -6.63
C ARG A 3 19.33 1.82 -7.70
N ILE A 4 18.08 1.53 -7.36
CA ILE A 4 17.06 1.08 -8.32
C ILE A 4 16.08 2.22 -8.54
N GLY A 5 15.98 2.65 -9.79
CA GLY A 5 15.05 3.68 -10.23
C GLY A 5 13.81 3.09 -10.90
N ILE A 6 13.17 3.87 -11.76
CA ILE A 6 12.00 3.46 -12.54
C ILE A 6 12.32 2.21 -13.37
N GLY A 7 11.41 1.23 -13.37
CA GLY A 7 11.48 0.02 -14.21
C GLY A 7 11.43 -1.31 -13.46
N MET A 8 11.43 -1.29 -12.13
CA MET A 8 11.25 -2.45 -11.25
C MET A 8 10.02 -2.24 -10.34
N ASP A 9 9.63 -3.28 -9.59
CA ASP A 9 8.45 -3.26 -8.70
C ASP A 9 8.59 -2.25 -7.55
N SER A 10 9.81 -2.03 -7.06
CA SER A 10 10.09 -1.03 -6.02
C SER A 10 11.31 -0.20 -6.38
N CYS A 11 11.36 1.03 -5.86
CA CYS A 11 12.59 1.81 -5.87
C CYS A 11 13.49 1.39 -4.70
N VAL A 12 14.82 1.45 -4.90
CA VAL A 12 15.82 1.26 -3.84
C VAL A 12 16.72 2.48 -3.82
N ILE A 13 16.69 3.23 -2.71
CA ILE A 13 17.37 4.51 -2.57
C ILE A 13 18.34 4.42 -1.38
N PRO A 14 19.66 4.43 -1.62
CA PRO A 14 20.65 4.49 -0.55
C PRO A 14 20.45 5.73 0.32
N LEU A 15 20.38 5.55 1.64
CA LEU A 15 20.21 6.63 2.59
C LEU A 15 21.56 7.29 2.90
N ARG A 16 21.51 8.55 3.36
CA ARG A 16 22.68 9.26 3.89
C ARG A 16 23.21 8.66 5.20
N HIS A 17 22.40 7.84 5.88
CA HIS A 17 22.73 7.16 7.12
C HIS A 17 23.30 5.78 6.78
N GLY A 18 24.49 5.50 7.30
CA GLY A 18 25.36 4.42 6.80
C GLY A 18 24.70 3.05 6.83
N GLY A 19 24.86 2.31 5.74
CA GLY A 19 24.40 0.92 5.64
C GLY A 19 22.95 0.75 5.19
N LEU A 20 22.14 1.80 5.19
CA LEU A 20 20.70 1.66 4.99
C LEU A 20 20.25 2.07 3.59
N SER A 21 19.22 1.40 3.10
CA SER A 21 18.48 1.77 1.89
C SER A 21 17.00 1.92 2.22
N LEU A 22 16.36 2.91 1.61
CA LEU A 22 14.90 3.01 1.57
C LEU A 22 14.41 2.14 0.40
N VAL A 23 13.49 1.23 0.68
CA VAL A 23 12.74 0.52 -0.35
C VAL A 23 11.27 0.90 -0.24
N GLN A 24 10.70 1.31 -1.36
CA GLN A 24 9.34 1.85 -1.39
C GLN A 24 8.67 1.54 -2.73
N THR A 25 7.39 1.22 -2.65
CA THR A 25 6.48 1.03 -3.78
C THR A 25 5.14 1.73 -3.50
N THR A 26 4.38 1.99 -4.56
CA THR A 26 3.00 2.45 -4.49
C THR A 26 2.19 1.81 -5.61
N ASP A 27 0.97 1.40 -5.29
CA ASP A 27 0.03 0.90 -6.29
C ASP A 27 -1.42 1.21 -5.87
N PHE A 28 -2.34 1.21 -6.82
CA PHE A 28 -3.76 1.43 -6.60
C PHE A 28 -4.63 0.81 -7.69
N PHE A 29 -5.88 0.49 -7.32
CA PHE A 29 -6.88 -0.07 -8.24
C PHE A 29 -8.22 0.62 -8.14
N TYR A 30 -9.00 0.41 -9.20
CA TYR A 30 -10.46 0.50 -9.13
C TYR A 30 -11.03 -0.79 -8.51
N PRO A 31 -12.25 -0.76 -7.94
CA PRO A 31 -12.87 -1.96 -7.38
C PRO A 31 -12.94 -3.12 -8.38
N LEU A 32 -12.36 -4.25 -8.00
CA LEU A 32 -12.34 -5.50 -8.78
C LEU A 32 -13.43 -6.48 -8.33
N VAL A 33 -13.90 -6.34 -7.08
CA VAL A 33 -14.90 -7.21 -6.45
C VAL A 33 -15.95 -6.38 -5.72
N ASP A 34 -17.15 -6.93 -5.57
CA ASP A 34 -18.29 -6.24 -4.97
C ASP A 34 -18.23 -6.16 -3.45
N ASP A 35 -17.53 -7.09 -2.79
CA ASP A 35 -17.33 -7.07 -1.34
C ASP A 35 -16.30 -6.00 -0.96
N PRO A 36 -16.70 -4.90 -0.27
CA PRO A 36 -15.78 -3.82 0.04
C PRO A 36 -14.65 -4.24 1.00
N TYR A 37 -14.94 -5.14 1.95
CA TYR A 37 -13.94 -5.62 2.90
C TYR A 37 -12.85 -6.41 2.17
N MET A 38 -13.27 -7.35 1.31
CA MET A 38 -12.33 -8.10 0.49
C MET A 38 -11.57 -7.21 -0.49
N MET A 39 -12.22 -6.20 -1.08
CA MET A 39 -11.54 -5.22 -1.94
C MET A 39 -10.43 -4.48 -1.19
N GLY A 40 -10.68 -4.10 0.08
CA GLY A 40 -9.67 -3.51 0.96
C GLY A 40 -8.48 -4.42 1.20
N ARG A 41 -8.75 -5.71 1.51
CA ARG A 41 -7.70 -6.71 1.71
C ARG A 41 -6.86 -6.93 0.45
N ILE A 42 -7.50 -7.06 -0.71
CA ILE A 42 -6.85 -7.26 -2.02
C ILE A 42 -5.93 -6.08 -2.33
N ALA A 43 -6.41 -4.84 -2.16
CA ALA A 43 -5.61 -3.66 -2.44
C ALA A 43 -4.38 -3.56 -1.53
N CYS A 44 -4.52 -3.85 -0.23
CA CYS A 44 -3.38 -3.88 0.70
C CYS A 44 -2.35 -4.96 0.32
N ALA A 45 -2.82 -6.18 0.06
CA ALA A 45 -1.96 -7.30 -0.34
C ALA A 45 -1.16 -6.98 -1.61
N ASN A 46 -1.77 -6.28 -2.56
CA ASN A 46 -1.07 -5.86 -3.76
C ASN A 46 -0.01 -4.79 -3.49
N VAL A 47 -0.30 -3.79 -2.68
CA VAL A 47 0.70 -2.77 -2.32
C VAL A 47 1.91 -3.40 -1.61
N LEU A 48 1.70 -4.45 -0.80
CA LEU A 48 2.78 -5.19 -0.15
C LEU A 48 3.53 -6.14 -1.12
N SER A 49 2.84 -6.65 -2.16
CA SER A 49 3.39 -7.58 -3.15
C SER A 49 4.73 -7.12 -3.72
N ASP A 50 4.85 -5.84 -4.06
CA ASP A 50 6.05 -5.28 -4.68
C ASP A 50 7.26 -5.21 -3.73
N LEU A 51 7.04 -5.09 -2.42
CA LEU A 51 8.11 -5.26 -1.44
C LEU A 51 8.53 -6.72 -1.34
N TYR A 52 7.56 -7.64 -1.33
CA TYR A 52 7.82 -9.08 -1.30
C TYR A 52 8.54 -9.57 -2.57
N ALA A 53 8.28 -8.96 -3.72
CA ALA A 53 8.99 -9.24 -4.97
C ALA A 53 10.49 -8.91 -4.88
N MET A 54 10.85 -7.90 -4.09
CA MET A 54 12.24 -7.57 -3.76
C MET A 54 12.84 -8.46 -2.65
N GLY A 55 12.14 -9.51 -2.23
CA GLY A 55 12.56 -10.41 -1.15
C GLY A 55 12.46 -9.83 0.26
N ILE A 56 11.87 -8.64 0.41
CA ILE A 56 11.74 -7.97 1.71
C ILE A 56 10.50 -8.48 2.42
N THR A 57 10.66 -9.11 3.58
CA THR A 57 9.53 -9.70 4.34
C THR A 57 8.86 -8.72 5.30
N GLU A 58 9.55 -7.64 5.66
CA GLU A 58 9.08 -6.66 6.64
C GLU A 58 8.59 -5.36 5.96
N CYS A 59 7.61 -4.70 6.57
CA CYS A 59 7.19 -3.36 6.15
C CYS A 59 7.13 -2.44 7.36
N ASP A 60 7.98 -1.41 7.39
CA ASP A 60 8.02 -0.47 8.50
C ASP A 60 6.77 0.41 8.57
N ASN A 61 6.21 0.76 7.42
CA ASN A 61 5.11 1.70 7.35
C ASN A 61 4.27 1.58 6.08
N MET A 62 2.94 1.66 6.24
CA MET A 62 2.02 1.85 5.12
C MET A 62 1.28 3.18 5.19
N LEU A 63 0.99 3.75 4.01
CA LEU A 63 0.03 4.84 3.82
C LEU A 63 -1.11 4.35 2.92
N MET A 64 -2.34 4.73 3.22
CA MET A 64 -3.51 4.36 2.41
C MET A 64 -3.89 5.49 1.45
N LEU A 65 -4.11 5.14 0.18
CA LEU A 65 -4.65 6.02 -0.85
C LEU A 65 -6.09 5.61 -1.14
N LEU A 66 -7.03 6.51 -0.92
CA LEU A 66 -8.45 6.23 -1.09
C LEU A 66 -9.15 7.36 -1.87
N SER A 67 -10.04 7.00 -2.78
CA SER A 67 -11.04 7.94 -3.28
C SER A 67 -12.45 7.43 -3.11
N VAL A 68 -13.35 8.36 -2.78
CA VAL A 68 -14.77 8.12 -2.67
C VAL A 68 -15.44 8.58 -3.96
N SER A 69 -16.29 7.72 -4.54
CA SER A 69 -16.99 8.08 -5.77
C SER A 69 -18.01 9.18 -5.53
N GLN A 70 -18.01 10.20 -6.40
CA GLN A 70 -19.03 11.25 -6.46
C GLN A 70 -20.46 10.72 -6.66
N ARG A 71 -20.60 9.48 -7.15
CA ARG A 71 -21.88 8.85 -7.45
C ARG A 71 -22.48 8.11 -6.26
N MET A 72 -21.71 7.91 -5.19
CA MET A 72 -22.21 7.26 -3.98
C MET A 72 -23.06 8.22 -3.16
N THR A 73 -24.20 7.73 -2.70
CA THR A 73 -24.96 8.39 -1.64
C THR A 73 -24.18 8.35 -0.33
N GLU A 74 -24.51 9.26 0.60
CA GLU A 74 -23.88 9.27 1.94
C GLU A 74 -24.08 7.93 2.66
N LYS A 75 -25.28 7.32 2.53
CA LYS A 75 -25.59 6.02 3.14
C LYS A 75 -24.75 4.88 2.59
N GLU A 76 -24.43 4.89 1.30
CA GLU A 76 -23.54 3.90 0.68
C GLU A 76 -22.10 4.14 1.15
N ARG A 77 -21.63 5.39 1.13
CA ARG A 77 -20.29 5.77 1.57
C ARG A 77 -20.03 5.32 3.01
N ASP A 78 -20.96 5.62 3.91
CA ASP A 78 -20.82 5.35 5.35
C ASP A 78 -20.86 3.84 5.68
N LYS A 79 -21.19 2.98 4.70
CA LYS A 79 -21.12 1.51 4.82
C LYS A 79 -19.91 0.93 4.09
N VAL A 80 -19.73 1.31 2.83
CA VAL A 80 -18.71 0.73 1.94
C VAL A 80 -17.31 1.16 2.36
N VAL A 81 -17.10 2.46 2.62
CA VAL A 81 -15.77 2.99 2.94
C VAL A 81 -15.20 2.39 4.23
N PRO A 82 -15.95 2.32 5.36
CA PRO A 82 -15.42 1.71 6.58
C PRO A 82 -15.07 0.22 6.44
N LEU A 83 -15.84 -0.54 5.66
CA LEU A 83 -15.54 -1.95 5.39
C LEU A 83 -14.24 -2.09 4.59
N MET A 84 -14.06 -1.23 3.58
CA MET A 84 -12.88 -1.22 2.74
C MET A 84 -11.62 -0.81 3.51
N ILE A 85 -11.72 0.22 4.35
CA ILE A 85 -10.64 0.63 5.25
C ILE A 85 -10.30 -0.49 6.24
N ARG A 86 -11.31 -1.16 6.80
CA ARG A 86 -11.10 -2.29 7.71
C ARG A 86 -10.38 -3.45 7.03
N GLY A 87 -10.79 -3.81 5.82
CA GLY A 87 -10.11 -4.85 5.05
C GLY A 87 -8.64 -4.52 4.79
N PHE A 88 -8.36 -3.27 4.39
CA PHE A 88 -6.98 -2.82 4.17
C PHE A 88 -6.16 -2.89 5.48
N LYS A 89 -6.72 -2.41 6.59
CA LYS A 89 -6.07 -2.44 7.90
C LYS A 89 -5.78 -3.86 8.38
N ASP A 90 -6.75 -4.76 8.29
CA ASP A 90 -6.59 -6.14 8.75
C ASP A 90 -5.53 -6.89 7.92
N ALA A 91 -5.47 -6.65 6.61
CA ALA A 91 -4.43 -7.22 5.76
C ALA A 91 -3.03 -6.63 6.07
N ALA A 92 -2.94 -5.34 6.40
CA ALA A 92 -1.68 -4.72 6.85
C ALA A 92 -1.20 -5.34 8.17
N GLU A 93 -2.11 -5.56 9.12
CA GLU A 93 -1.80 -6.22 10.39
C GLU A 93 -1.34 -7.67 10.19
N GLU A 94 -1.96 -8.41 9.28
CA GLU A 94 -1.51 -9.76 8.89
C GLU A 94 -0.12 -9.75 8.23
N GLY A 95 0.17 -8.71 7.43
CA GLY A 95 1.49 -8.44 6.84
C GLY A 95 2.53 -7.91 7.83
N GLY A 96 2.24 -7.87 9.13
CA GLY A 96 3.19 -7.45 10.17
C GLY A 96 3.41 -5.94 10.26
N THR A 97 2.56 -5.12 9.64
CA THR A 97 2.71 -3.67 9.58
C THR A 97 1.44 -2.93 9.99
N SER A 98 1.46 -1.60 9.88
CA SER A 98 0.31 -0.76 10.20
C SER A 98 0.16 0.40 9.21
N VAL A 99 -1.09 0.83 9.04
CA VAL A 99 -1.42 2.03 8.28
C VAL A 99 -1.39 3.23 9.22
N THR A 100 -0.41 4.11 9.06
CA THR A 100 -0.19 5.24 9.98
C THR A 100 -0.70 6.58 9.44
N GLY A 101 -1.16 6.58 8.19
CA GLY A 101 -1.65 7.77 7.52
C GLY A 101 -2.15 7.46 6.13
N GLY A 102 -2.43 8.51 5.37
CA GLY A 102 -2.96 8.38 4.02
C GLY A 102 -3.67 9.64 3.57
N GLN A 103 -4.32 9.52 2.42
CA GLN A 103 -5.13 10.59 1.86
C GLN A 103 -6.44 10.02 1.32
N THR A 104 -7.53 10.72 1.61
CA THR A 104 -8.85 10.43 1.02
C THR A 104 -9.33 11.63 0.22
N VAL A 105 -9.76 11.41 -1.02
CA VAL A 105 -10.29 12.46 -1.91
C VAL A 105 -11.62 12.05 -2.53
N VAL A 106 -12.36 13.03 -3.06
CA VAL A 106 -13.54 12.77 -3.88
C VAL A 106 -13.10 12.65 -5.35
N ASN A 107 -13.57 11.61 -6.04
CA ASN A 107 -13.23 11.32 -7.44
C ASN A 107 -14.47 10.75 -8.15
N PRO A 108 -14.65 10.88 -9.48
CA PRO A 108 -15.69 10.13 -10.20
C PRO A 108 -15.74 8.63 -9.86
N TRP A 109 -14.58 7.98 -9.68
CA TRP A 109 -14.47 6.54 -9.39
C TRP A 109 -13.86 6.28 -8.01
N ILE A 110 -14.15 5.10 -7.46
CA ILE A 110 -13.48 4.62 -6.24
C ILE A 110 -12.07 4.19 -6.62
N ILE A 111 -11.08 4.61 -5.87
CA ILE A 111 -9.69 4.16 -5.97
C ILE A 111 -9.29 3.68 -4.59
N ILE A 112 -8.63 2.54 -4.53
CA ILE A 112 -8.01 2.06 -3.31
C ILE A 112 -6.61 1.53 -3.61
N GLY A 113 -5.67 1.92 -2.77
CA GLY A 113 -4.28 1.52 -2.87
C GLY A 113 -3.48 2.07 -1.71
N GLY A 114 -2.20 2.24 -1.92
CA GLY A 114 -1.33 2.69 -0.86
C GLY A 114 0.12 2.80 -1.25
N VAL A 115 0.92 2.98 -0.21
CA VAL A 115 2.37 3.02 -0.25
C VAL A 115 2.86 2.06 0.81
N ALA A 116 3.79 1.18 0.47
CA ALA A 116 4.52 0.37 1.44
C ALA A 116 5.97 0.82 1.45
N THR A 117 6.56 0.92 2.64
CA THR A 117 7.91 1.46 2.82
C THR A 117 8.64 0.70 3.90
N VAL A 118 9.93 0.49 3.66
CA VAL A 118 10.84 -0.19 4.57
C VAL A 118 12.25 0.42 4.45
N VAL A 119 12.96 0.48 5.56
CA VAL A 119 14.37 0.86 5.63
C VAL A 119 15.16 -0.38 6.01
N CYS A 120 15.97 -0.87 5.09
CA CYS A 120 16.63 -2.16 5.24
C CYS A 120 18.14 -2.09 4.92
N GLN A 121 18.85 -3.09 5.41
CA GLN A 121 20.24 -3.39 5.10
C GLN A 121 20.36 -4.07 3.73
N PRO A 122 21.55 -4.11 3.11
CA PRO A 122 21.77 -4.69 1.79
C PRO A 122 21.48 -6.19 1.68
N ASN A 123 21.49 -6.91 2.80
CA ASN A 123 21.24 -8.35 2.86
C ASN A 123 19.76 -8.70 3.09
N GLU A 124 18.89 -7.71 3.24
CA GLU A 124 17.46 -7.88 3.49
C GLU A 124 16.60 -7.77 2.22
N PHE A 125 17.21 -7.43 1.08
CA PHE A 125 16.54 -7.41 -0.22
C PHE A 125 17.34 -8.17 -1.27
N ILE A 126 16.62 -8.71 -2.26
CA ILE A 126 17.14 -9.46 -3.39
C ILE A 126 16.97 -8.59 -4.65
N MET A 127 17.98 -8.58 -5.51
CA MET A 127 17.95 -7.94 -6.83
C MET A 127 18.12 -8.97 -7.93
#